data_AF-A0AAW7AMQ3-F1
#
_entry.id   AF-A0AAW7AMQ3-F1
#
_cell.length_a   1.000
_cell.length_b   1.000
_cell.length_c   1.000
_cell.angle_alpha   90.00
_cell.angle_beta   90.00
_cell.angle_gamma   90.00
#
_symmetry.space_group_name_H-M   'P 1'
#
loop_
_entity.id
_entity.type
_entity.pdbx_description
1 polymer ?
#
loop_
_entity_poly.entity_id
_entity_poly.type
_entity_poly.pdbx_seq_one_letter_code
_entity_poly.pdbx_strand_id
1 'polypeptide(L)'
;MSDVYEPFSNGLSDAEAERLAILAEECGEVIQAVGKILRHGYEGRHPKAEANITNRNSLEMEMGDVLAAYTLMVRSGDLHASHVSVSQEHKSRALIRWTHHQEFTP
;
A
#
# COMPACT_ATOMS: atom_id res chain seq x y z
N MET A 1 41.01 12.02 18.64
CA MET A 1 39.63 12.42 18.31
C MET A 1 38.81 11.15 18.22
N SER A 2 38.05 10.85 19.26
CA SER A 2 37.06 9.77 19.22
C SER A 2 35.85 10.30 18.47
N ASP A 3 35.57 9.77 17.29
CA ASP A 3 34.26 9.95 16.65
C ASP A 3 33.21 9.39 17.63
N VAL A 4 32.42 10.28 18.21
CA VAL A 4 31.26 9.89 18.99
C VAL A 4 30.23 9.42 17.98
N TYR A 5 30.09 8.10 17.84
CA TYR A 5 29.03 7.51 17.03
C TYR A 5 27.70 7.82 17.71
N GLU A 6 26.99 8.84 17.22
CA GLU A 6 25.59 8.99 17.57
C GLU A 6 24.78 7.92 16.82
N PRO A 7 24.10 7.01 17.53
CA PRO A 7 23.26 6.02 16.89
C PRO A 7 22.12 6.72 16.15
N PHE A 8 21.80 6.21 14.96
CA PHE A 8 20.67 6.71 14.19
C PHE A 8 19.37 6.62 15.01
N SER A 9 18.64 7.74 15.06
CA SER A 9 17.28 7.79 15.59
C SER A 9 16.42 8.61 14.63
N ASN A 10 15.26 8.06 14.27
CA ASN A 10 14.23 8.73 13.48
C ASN A 10 13.18 9.44 14.36
N GLY A 11 13.33 9.37 15.69
CA GLY A 11 12.41 9.99 16.64
C GLY A 11 11.04 9.34 16.76
N LEU A 12 10.83 8.16 16.15
CA LEU A 12 9.58 7.42 16.28
C LEU A 12 9.52 6.68 17.62
N SER A 13 8.32 6.61 18.20
CA SER A 13 8.02 5.60 19.20
C SER A 13 8.01 4.20 18.59
N ASP A 14 8.24 3.18 19.41
CA ASP A 14 8.17 1.77 18.97
C ASP A 14 6.82 1.45 18.30
N ALA A 15 5.74 2.04 18.80
CA ALA A 15 4.40 1.83 18.25
C ALA A 15 4.20 2.48 16.87
N GLU A 16 4.77 3.66 16.63
CA GLU A 16 4.76 4.30 15.31
C GLU A 16 5.62 3.52 14.31
N ALA A 17 6.80 3.06 14.76
CA ALA A 17 7.68 2.23 13.95
C ALA A 17 7.01 0.90 13.55
N GLU A 18 6.28 0.25 14.46
CA GLU A 18 5.52 -0.97 14.19
C GLU A 18 4.43 -0.74 13.13
N ARG A 19 3.63 0.33 13.25
CA ARG A 19 2.58 0.64 12.26
C ARG A 19 3.14 0.97 10.89
N LEU A 20 4.28 1.65 10.82
CA LEU A 20 4.99 1.90 9.56
C LEU A 20 5.58 0.62 8.97
N ALA A 21 6.08 -0.30 9.79
CA ALA A 21 6.56 -1.59 9.33
C ALA A 21 5.44 -2.43 8.72
N ILE A 22 4.27 -2.50 9.38
CA ILE A 22 3.07 -3.15 8.85
C ILE A 22 2.67 -2.52 7.52
N LEU A 23 2.51 -1.18 7.48
CA LEU A 23 2.15 -0.51 6.23
C LEU A 23 3.14 -0.82 5.08
N ALA A 24 4.44 -0.85 5.37
CA ALA A 24 5.48 -1.14 4.39
C ALA A 24 5.42 -2.59 3.88
N GLU A 25 5.17 -3.56 4.77
CA GLU A 25 4.97 -4.97 4.43
C GLU A 25 3.79 -5.13 3.47
N GLU A 26 2.60 -4.65 3.85
CA GLU A 26 1.39 -4.78 3.04
C GLU A 26 1.51 -4.09 1.66
N CYS A 27 2.17 -2.92 1.61
CA CYS A 27 2.46 -2.26 0.34
C CYS A 27 3.42 -3.09 -0.54
N GLY A 28 4.38 -3.77 0.08
CA GLY A 28 5.28 -4.71 -0.60
C GLY A 28 4.52 -5.88 -1.21
N GLU A 29 3.55 -6.44 -0.50
CA GLU A 29 2.71 -7.54 -0.99
C GLU A 29 1.81 -7.09 -2.16
N VAL A 30 1.22 -5.89 -2.08
CA VAL A 30 0.50 -5.27 -3.21
C VAL A 30 1.40 -5.18 -4.45
N ILE A 31 2.66 -4.73 -4.31
CA ILE A 31 3.61 -4.65 -5.43
C ILE A 31 3.84 -6.04 -6.03
N GLN A 32 4.01 -7.07 -5.20
CA GLN A 32 4.17 -8.45 -5.67
C GLN A 32 2.93 -8.96 -6.40
N ALA A 33 1.72 -8.71 -5.88
CA ALA A 33 0.45 -9.10 -6.49
C ALA A 33 0.25 -8.42 -7.85
N VAL A 34 0.50 -7.11 -7.94
CA VAL A 34 0.48 -6.36 -9.21
C VAL A 34 1.48 -6.95 -10.20
N GLY A 35 2.70 -7.27 -9.77
CA GLY A 35 3.70 -7.91 -10.63
C GLY A 35 3.24 -9.25 -11.20
N LYS A 36 2.54 -10.07 -10.41
CA LYS A 36 1.93 -11.33 -10.88
C LYS A 36 0.81 -11.08 -11.89
N ILE A 37 -0.07 -10.11 -11.64
CA ILE A 37 -1.17 -9.73 -12.55
C ILE A 37 -0.61 -9.25 -13.89
N LEU A 38 0.41 -8.40 -13.88
CA LEU A 38 1.03 -7.89 -15.11
C LEU A 38 1.67 -9.01 -15.94
N ARG A 39 2.16 -10.08 -15.30
CA ARG A 39 2.77 -11.23 -15.99
C ARG A 39 1.77 -12.30 -16.44
N HIS A 40 0.71 -12.52 -15.67
CA HIS A 40 -0.16 -13.70 -15.81
C HIS A 40 -1.65 -13.37 -15.95
N GLY A 41 -2.03 -12.10 -15.95
CA GLY A 41 -3.41 -11.64 -15.96
C GLY A 41 -4.11 -11.79 -14.62
N TYR A 42 -5.27 -11.15 -14.49
CA TYR A 42 -6.08 -11.15 -13.27
C TYR A 42 -6.58 -12.54 -12.86
N GLU A 43 -7.00 -13.34 -13.84
CA GLU A 43 -7.57 -14.67 -13.60
C GLU A 43 -6.52 -15.78 -13.53
N GLY A 44 -5.23 -15.41 -13.62
CA GLY A 44 -4.11 -16.31 -13.39
C GLY A 44 -4.12 -16.86 -11.95
N ARG A 45 -3.67 -18.10 -11.79
CA ARG A 45 -3.68 -18.83 -10.52
C ARG A 45 -2.32 -19.47 -10.27
N HIS A 46 -1.92 -19.58 -9.01
CA HIS A 46 -0.65 -20.20 -8.69
C HIS A 46 -0.74 -21.73 -8.90
N PRO A 47 0.09 -22.35 -9.77
CA PRO A 47 -0.06 -23.76 -10.14
C PRO A 47 0.08 -24.75 -8.99
N LYS A 48 0.72 -24.33 -7.89
CA LYS A 48 0.95 -25.16 -6.69
C LYS A 48 0.16 -24.68 -5.47
N ALA A 49 -0.70 -23.67 -5.61
CA ALA A 49 -1.53 -23.26 -4.48
C ALA A 49 -2.63 -24.32 -4.29
N GLU A 50 -2.80 -24.79 -3.06
CA GLU A 50 -3.89 -25.70 -2.71
C GLU A 50 -5.25 -25.02 -2.84
N ALA A 51 -5.29 -23.71 -2.57
CA ALA A 51 -6.48 -22.89 -2.74
C ALA A 51 -6.58 -22.35 -4.18
N ASN A 52 -7.78 -22.45 -4.75
CA ASN A 52 -8.10 -21.91 -6.07
C ASN A 52 -8.30 -20.39 -6.02
N ILE A 53 -7.24 -19.65 -5.69
CA ILE A 53 -7.23 -18.18 -5.56
C ILE A 53 -6.71 -17.56 -6.86
N THR A 54 -7.41 -16.56 -7.39
CA THR A 54 -6.96 -15.79 -8.55
C THR A 54 -5.99 -14.68 -8.13
N ASN A 55 -5.16 -14.21 -9.06
CA ASN A 55 -4.33 -13.04 -8.81
C ASN A 55 -5.17 -11.79 -8.43
N ARG A 56 -6.39 -11.67 -8.97
CA ARG A 56 -7.35 -10.65 -8.55
C ARG A 56 -7.69 -10.77 -7.06
N ASN A 57 -8.06 -11.96 -6.61
CA ASN A 57 -8.40 -12.18 -5.21
C ASN A 57 -7.20 -11.91 -4.30
N SER A 58 -5.98 -12.30 -4.71
CA SER A 58 -4.76 -11.92 -3.97
C SER A 58 -4.62 -10.40 -3.86
N LEU A 59 -4.77 -9.65 -4.96
CA LEU A 59 -4.70 -8.20 -4.90
C LEU A 59 -5.79 -7.58 -4.01
N GLU A 60 -7.01 -8.13 -4.06
CA GLU A 60 -8.11 -7.68 -3.20
C GLU A 60 -7.81 -7.89 -1.71
N MET A 61 -7.16 -9.00 -1.34
CA MET A 61 -6.69 -9.26 0.03
C MET A 61 -5.63 -8.24 0.45
N GLU A 62 -4.54 -8.10 -0.31
CA GLU A 62 -3.44 -7.20 0.11
C GLU A 62 -3.91 -5.73 0.16
N MET A 63 -4.81 -5.31 -0.73
CA MET A 63 -5.42 -3.98 -0.66
C MET A 63 -6.28 -3.80 0.60
N GLY A 64 -6.95 -4.86 1.06
CA GLY A 64 -7.68 -4.88 2.32
C GLY A 64 -6.75 -4.72 3.52
N ASP A 65 -5.59 -5.37 3.50
CA ASP A 65 -4.60 -5.30 4.58
C ASP A 65 -3.92 -3.93 4.63
N VAL A 66 -3.61 -3.32 3.48
CA VAL A 66 -3.19 -1.90 3.41
C VAL A 66 -4.24 -0.97 4.03
N LEU A 67 -5.53 -1.18 3.75
CA LEU A 67 -6.61 -0.37 4.33
C LEU A 67 -6.74 -0.58 5.84
N ALA A 68 -6.49 -1.79 6.34
CA ALA A 68 -6.44 -2.08 7.77
C ALA A 68 -5.27 -1.35 8.45
N ALA A 69 -4.06 -1.40 7.86
CA ALA A 69 -2.89 -0.67 8.33
C ALA A 69 -3.13 0.85 8.35
N TYR A 70 -3.68 1.40 7.26
CA TYR A 70 -4.09 2.81 7.17
C TYR A 70 -5.09 3.18 8.27
N THR A 71 -6.11 2.36 8.49
CA THR A 71 -7.13 2.61 9.51
C THR A 71 -6.51 2.63 10.91
N LEU A 72 -5.60 1.71 11.20
CA LEU A 72 -4.87 1.68 12.46
C LEU A 72 -4.07 2.96 12.68
N MET A 73 -3.31 3.40 11.68
CA MET A 73 -2.51 4.65 11.73
C MET A 73 -3.38 5.89 11.95
N VAL A 74 -4.54 5.98 11.29
CA VAL A 74 -5.49 7.09 11.51
C VAL A 74 -6.04 7.08 12.92
N ARG A 75 -6.44 5.91 13.43
CA ARG A 75 -6.99 5.77 14.79
C ARG A 75 -5.95 6.08 15.86
N SER A 76 -4.67 5.83 15.57
CA SER A 76 -3.53 6.15 16.44
C SER A 76 -3.08 7.61 16.34
N GLY A 77 -3.57 8.38 15.38
CA GLY A 77 -3.23 9.79 15.19
C GLY A 77 -1.98 10.04 14.33
N ASP A 78 -1.36 9.00 13.77
CA ASP A 78 -0.20 9.14 12.88
C ASP A 78 -0.59 9.84 11.57
N LEU A 79 -1.80 9.55 11.09
CA LEU A 79 -2.35 10.08 9.85
C LEU A 79 -3.71 10.73 10.08
N HIS A 80 -4.00 11.75 9.27
CA HIS A 80 -5.28 12.45 9.30
C HIS A 80 -6.07 12.10 8.05
N ALA A 81 -7.21 11.42 8.22
CA ALA A 81 -8.04 10.97 7.11
C ALA A 81 -8.49 12.11 6.18
N SER A 82 -8.72 13.32 6.73
CA SER A 82 -9.04 14.51 5.93
C SER A 82 -7.90 14.89 4.97
N HIS A 83 -6.65 14.87 5.42
CA HIS A 83 -5.49 15.19 4.58
C HIS A 83 -5.26 14.13 3.51
N VAL A 84 -5.49 12.87 3.83
CA VAL A 84 -5.41 11.77 2.86
C VAL A 84 -6.49 11.89 1.80
N SER A 85 -7.73 12.19 2.18
CA SER A 85 -8.84 12.42 1.26
C SER A 85 -8.58 13.58 0.29
N VAL A 86 -8.10 14.72 0.79
CA VAL A 86 -7.71 15.86 -0.06
C VAL A 86 -6.61 15.45 -1.04
N SER A 87 -5.58 14.74 -0.56
CA SER A 87 -4.48 14.26 -1.42
C SER A 87 -4.97 13.29 -2.51
N GLN A 88 -5.91 12.41 -2.17
CA GLN A 88 -6.55 11.49 -3.11
C GLN A 88 -7.31 12.24 -4.19
N GLU A 89 -8.12 13.25 -3.84
CA GLU A 89 -8.87 14.05 -4.81
C GLU A 89 -7.93 14.75 -5.81
N HIS A 90 -6.86 15.39 -5.30
CA HIS A 90 -5.85 16.01 -6.15
C HIS A 90 -5.21 15.00 -7.12
N LYS A 91 -4.88 13.79 -6.65
CA LYS A 91 -4.30 12.75 -7.49
C LYS A 91 -5.29 12.25 -8.54
N SER A 92 -6.55 12.00 -8.17
CA SER A 92 -7.61 11.57 -9.10
C SER A 92 -7.81 12.57 -10.23
N ARG A 93 -7.88 13.87 -9.90
CA ARG A 93 -7.97 14.95 -10.90
C ARG A 93 -6.76 14.98 -11.83
N ALA A 94 -5.56 14.73 -11.30
CA ALA A 94 -4.36 14.67 -12.12
C ALA A 94 -4.37 13.42 -13.04
N LEU A 95 -4.80 12.26 -12.55
CA LEU A 95 -4.82 11.02 -13.34
C LEU A 95 -5.73 11.14 -14.55
N ILE A 96 -6.92 11.74 -14.41
CA ILE A 96 -7.84 12.01 -15.53
C ILE A 96 -7.13 12.69 -16.71
N ARG A 97 -6.18 13.59 -16.43
CA ARG A 97 -5.44 14.33 -17.45
C ARG A 97 -4.36 13.51 -18.15
N TRP A 98 -3.76 12.55 -17.45
CA TRP A 98 -2.51 11.90 -17.88
C TRP A 98 -2.64 10.41 -18.21
N THR A 99 -3.82 9.82 -18.04
CA THR A 99 -4.08 8.43 -18.41
C THR A 99 -4.52 8.33 -19.86
N HIS A 100 -3.92 7.40 -20.62
CA HIS A 100 -4.17 7.25 -22.06
C HIS A 100 -5.24 6.22 -22.42
N HIS A 101 -5.66 5.39 -21.47
CA HIS A 101 -6.51 4.21 -21.71
C HIS A 101 -7.69 4.12 -20.75
N GLN A 102 -8.11 5.24 -20.15
CA GLN A 102 -9.21 5.27 -19.20
C GLN A 102 -10.38 6.06 -19.80
N GLU A 103 -11.55 5.46 -19.84
CA GLU A 103 -12.80 6.13 -20.17
C GLU A 103 -13.38 6.70 -18.88
N PHE A 104 -13.31 8.03 -18.72
CA PHE A 104 -14.01 8.70 -17.63
C PHE A 104 -15.41 9.08 -18.12
N THR A 105 -16.42 8.30 -17.73
CA THR A 105 -17.81 8.72 -17.89
C THR A 105 -18.15 9.69 -16.75
N PRO A 106 -18.60 10.93 -17.03
CA PRO A 106 -18.99 11.89 -16.00
C PRO A 106 -20.15 11.41 -15.12
#